data_AF-A0A2P4P3R9-F1
#
_entry.id   AF-A0A2P4P3R9-F1
#
_cell.length_a   1.000
_cell.length_b   1.000
_cell.length_c   1.000
_cell.angle_alpha   90.00
_cell.angle_beta   90.00
_cell.angle_gamma   90.00
#
_symmetry.space_group_name_H-M   'P 1'
#
loop_
_entity.id
_entity.type
_entity.pdbx_description
1 polymer ?
#
loop_
_entity_poly.entity_id
_entity_poly.type
_entity_poly.pdbx_seq_one_letter_code
_entity_poly.pdbx_strand_id
1 'polypeptide(L)'
;MKLSFCKNFEPCQVKYILEDLEDIEPDLVPHVNPLPILMVNSQRYCLPVAHKSSTRRDFLFNDILWILQQNSLGWTRGMHETFGDKFINCLIIDLLWYLDPHHAKLKDRGCNLPNIILNLPEYKINSNYNRFYFTGKHKKEQLSVVKLDGYVKEVESCVSQPWASAERWKQFVFSVLDLCHNARKYIKYLEEVNQSVKENHLSVDFIRNKIDNILIEIREKKESFDKKYDDISSILHNSDYYELISLDTYLSDDKRARYDFILNLEVDSAFTLYRYYHGNYLGTLNFIWKLPYFDDRSKTKESQLILLANEMVPIFFTRQMKKNVIEKYSLIAKLTPLIWNKLLQDLSGDSSSSSNELTKEMQDRIQTVLDLQDPEIILDLRVNYK
;
A
#
# COMPACT_ATOMS: atom_id res chain seq x y z
N MET A 1 21.81 -56.11 30.84
CA MET A 1 22.02 -57.33 30.03
C MET A 1 22.39 -56.87 28.62
N LYS A 2 23.66 -57.02 28.23
CA LYS A 2 24.18 -56.68 26.90
C LYS A 2 23.64 -57.71 25.91
N LEU A 3 22.93 -57.27 24.86
CA LEU A 3 22.57 -58.13 23.74
C LEU A 3 23.47 -57.81 22.55
N SER A 4 24.12 -58.87 22.12
CA SER A 4 25.21 -59.01 21.18
C SER A 4 24.76 -58.94 19.73
N PHE A 5 25.67 -58.41 18.90
CA PHE A 5 25.64 -58.38 17.44
C PHE A 5 25.23 -59.71 16.80
N CYS A 6 24.26 -59.67 15.89
CA CYS A 6 24.14 -60.66 14.82
C CYS A 6 25.24 -60.37 13.78
N LYS A 7 26.28 -61.21 13.79
CA LYS A 7 27.20 -61.41 12.67
C LYS A 7 26.44 -62.15 11.55
N ASN A 8 26.75 -61.77 10.30
CA ASN A 8 26.38 -62.38 9.01
C ASN A 8 25.38 -61.55 8.19
N PHE A 9 25.84 -60.41 7.67
CA PHE A 9 25.36 -59.87 6.40
C PHE A 9 26.47 -60.13 5.38
N GLU A 10 26.30 -61.12 4.51
CA GLU A 10 27.16 -61.28 3.33
C GLU A 10 26.67 -60.33 2.22
N PRO A 11 27.56 -59.62 1.52
CA PRO A 11 27.17 -58.77 0.40
C PRO A 11 26.76 -59.64 -0.79
N CYS A 12 25.47 -59.64 -1.13
CA CYS A 12 24.99 -60.24 -2.38
C CYS A 12 25.55 -59.43 -3.57
N GLN A 13 26.62 -59.94 -4.21
CA GLN A 13 27.02 -59.47 -5.54
C GLN A 13 25.99 -59.97 -6.56
N VAL A 14 25.23 -59.04 -7.15
CA VAL A 14 24.39 -59.32 -8.31
C VAL A 14 25.32 -59.55 -9.50
N LYS A 15 25.43 -60.80 -9.94
CA LYS A 15 26.22 -61.21 -11.12
C LYS A 15 25.27 -61.21 -12.31
N TYR A 16 25.43 -60.27 -13.24
CA TYR A 16 24.71 -60.30 -14.51
C TYR A 16 25.39 -61.33 -15.42
N ILE A 17 24.63 -62.33 -15.88
CA ILE A 17 25.03 -63.23 -16.94
C ILE A 17 24.32 -62.72 -18.20
N LEU A 18 25.10 -62.35 -19.21
CA LEU A 18 24.58 -62.13 -20.56
C LEU A 18 24.32 -63.51 -21.16
N GLU A 19 23.06 -63.83 -21.40
CA GLU A 19 22.70 -64.93 -22.31
C GLU A 19 22.97 -64.44 -23.74
N ASP A 20 23.87 -65.13 -24.43
CA ASP A 20 24.12 -64.92 -25.85
C ASP A 20 22.85 -65.30 -26.62
N LEU A 21 22.12 -64.29 -27.09
CA LEU A 21 21.03 -64.48 -28.04
C LEU A 21 21.66 -64.87 -29.39
N GLU A 22 21.18 -65.99 -29.92
CA GLU A 22 21.55 -66.58 -31.21
C GLU A 22 21.63 -65.54 -32.34
N ASP A 23 22.62 -65.77 -33.21
CA ASP A 23 23.03 -64.93 -34.34
C ASP A 23 21.86 -64.34 -35.14
N ILE A 24 21.60 -63.04 -34.95
CA ILE A 24 20.85 -62.22 -35.90
C ILE A 24 21.90 -61.57 -36.82
N GLU A 25 21.77 -61.83 -38.12
CA GLU A 25 22.65 -61.30 -39.17
C GLU A 25 22.90 -59.78 -39.01
N PRO A 26 24.15 -59.31 -39.17
CA PRO A 26 24.45 -57.90 -38.97
C PRO A 26 23.96 -57.08 -40.17
N ASP A 27 22.77 -56.51 -40.04
CA ASP A 27 22.42 -55.31 -40.79
C ASP A 27 23.49 -54.24 -40.51
N LEU A 28 24.05 -53.68 -41.58
CA LEU A 28 25.06 -52.61 -41.61
C LEU A 28 24.52 -51.30 -41.02
N VAL A 29 24.21 -51.30 -39.73
CA VAL A 29 24.03 -50.09 -38.94
C VAL A 29 25.35 -49.84 -38.22
N PRO A 30 26.02 -48.69 -38.43
CA PRO A 30 27.24 -48.40 -37.70
C PRO A 30 26.93 -48.49 -36.20
N HIS A 31 27.62 -49.38 -35.50
CA HIS A 31 27.47 -49.60 -34.06
C HIS A 31 28.01 -48.36 -33.34
N VAL A 32 27.20 -47.29 -33.28
CA VAL A 32 27.58 -46.08 -32.57
C VAL A 32 27.60 -46.43 -31.10
N ASN A 33 28.76 -46.29 -30.45
CA ASN A 33 28.87 -46.51 -29.01
C ASN A 33 27.84 -45.59 -28.31
N PRO A 34 26.87 -46.16 -27.57
CA PRO A 34 25.79 -45.37 -26.97
C PRO A 34 26.29 -44.50 -25.82
N LEU A 35 27.44 -44.81 -25.21
CA LEU A 35 27.97 -44.04 -24.08
C LEU A 35 28.33 -42.59 -24.47
N PRO A 36 29.09 -42.31 -25.55
CA PRO A 36 29.27 -40.96 -26.07
C PRO A 36 27.97 -40.22 -26.36
N ILE A 37 26.97 -40.90 -26.95
CA ILE A 37 25.67 -40.30 -27.24
C ILE A 37 24.93 -39.93 -25.95
N LEU A 38 24.97 -40.81 -24.94
CA LEU A 38 24.37 -40.57 -23.62
C LEU A 38 25.07 -39.45 -22.86
N MET A 39 26.41 -39.37 -22.95
CA MET A 39 27.21 -38.28 -22.35
C MET A 39 26.93 -36.93 -23.02
N VAL A 40 26.81 -36.90 -24.35
CA VAL A 40 26.43 -35.69 -25.08
C VAL A 40 24.99 -35.30 -24.76
N ASN A 41 24.07 -36.26 -24.65
CA ASN A 41 22.67 -36.00 -24.33
C ASN A 41 22.44 -35.60 -22.87
N SER A 42 23.29 -36.00 -21.93
CA SER A 42 23.20 -35.57 -20.53
C SER A 42 23.68 -34.12 -20.33
N GLN A 43 24.54 -33.64 -21.23
CA GLN A 43 25.01 -32.25 -21.27
C GLN A 43 24.06 -31.31 -22.02
N ARG A 44 23.05 -31.84 -22.73
CA ARG A 44 22.03 -31.01 -23.38
C ARG A 44 21.19 -30.27 -22.35
N TYR A 45 20.96 -29.00 -22.63
CA TYR A 45 20.13 -28.15 -21.80
C TYR A 45 18.67 -28.27 -22.22
N CYS A 46 17.82 -28.53 -21.23
CA CYS A 46 16.38 -28.64 -21.37
C CYS A 46 15.69 -27.56 -20.53
N LEU A 47 14.51 -27.15 -20.98
CA LEU A 47 13.59 -26.29 -20.24
C LEU A 47 12.43 -27.14 -19.70
N PRO A 48 11.73 -26.67 -18.65
CA PRO A 48 10.48 -27.28 -18.20
C PRO A 48 9.43 -27.34 -19.32
N VAL A 49 8.48 -28.26 -19.16
CA VAL A 49 7.41 -28.46 -20.13
C VAL A 49 6.46 -27.26 -20.09
N ALA A 50 6.22 -26.66 -21.26
CA ALA A 50 5.27 -25.55 -21.38
C ALA A 50 3.86 -25.98 -20.95
N HIS A 51 3.18 -25.10 -20.22
CA HIS A 51 1.82 -25.36 -19.77
C HIS A 51 0.84 -25.23 -20.93
N LYS A 52 -0.23 -26.03 -20.90
CA LYS A 52 -1.41 -25.79 -21.75
C LYS A 52 -1.99 -24.45 -21.33
N SER A 53 -2.06 -23.49 -22.24
CA SER A 53 -2.36 -22.06 -21.96
C SER A 53 -3.83 -21.81 -21.61
N SER A 54 -4.28 -22.44 -20.52
CA SER A 54 -5.67 -22.42 -20.06
C SER A 54 -5.95 -21.20 -19.19
N THR A 55 -4.94 -20.74 -18.44
CA THR A 55 -5.03 -19.60 -17.53
C THR A 55 -4.04 -18.50 -17.88
N ARG A 56 -4.28 -17.28 -17.38
CA ARG A 56 -3.34 -16.15 -17.49
C ARG A 56 -2.00 -16.40 -16.78
N ARG A 57 -1.99 -17.27 -15.76
CA ARG A 57 -0.76 -17.75 -15.13
C ARG A 57 0.05 -18.61 -16.08
N ASP A 58 -0.61 -19.50 -16.83
CA ASP A 58 0.06 -20.36 -17.81
C ASP A 58 0.70 -19.53 -18.94
N PHE A 59 0.06 -18.44 -19.36
CA PHE A 59 0.64 -17.51 -20.34
C PHE A 59 1.93 -16.86 -19.81
N LEU A 60 1.92 -16.35 -18.57
CA LEU A 60 3.11 -15.76 -17.96
C LEU A 60 4.25 -16.80 -17.83
N PHE A 61 3.93 -18.02 -17.42
CA PHE A 61 4.90 -19.12 -17.33
C PHE A 61 5.55 -19.41 -18.70
N ASN A 62 4.72 -19.56 -19.74
CA ASN A 62 5.20 -19.84 -21.09
C ASN A 62 6.02 -18.69 -21.69
N ASP A 63 5.64 -17.43 -21.43
CA ASP A 63 6.38 -16.27 -21.92
C ASP A 63 7.77 -16.15 -21.28
N ILE A 64 7.93 -16.59 -20.03
CA ILE A 64 9.25 -16.67 -19.41
C ILE A 64 10.07 -17.82 -19.99
N LEU A 65 9.47 -19.00 -20.23
CA LEU A 65 10.15 -20.07 -20.94
C LEU A 65 10.67 -19.58 -22.30
N TRP A 66 9.89 -18.76 -22.99
CA TRP A 66 10.31 -18.12 -24.23
C TRP A 66 11.52 -17.20 -24.01
N ILE A 67 11.54 -16.34 -22.97
CA ILE A 67 12.71 -15.51 -22.62
C ILE A 67 13.95 -16.38 -22.34
N LEU A 68 13.81 -17.47 -21.59
CA LEU A 68 14.92 -18.38 -21.30
C LEU A 68 15.46 -19.02 -22.58
N GLN A 69 14.57 -19.43 -23.48
CA GLN A 69 14.92 -19.99 -24.78
C GLN A 69 15.67 -18.98 -25.67
N GLN A 70 15.23 -17.71 -25.73
CA GLN A 70 15.91 -16.66 -26.49
C GLN A 70 17.35 -16.41 -25.99
N ASN A 71 17.59 -16.59 -24.68
CA ASN A 71 18.91 -16.43 -24.07
C ASN A 71 19.74 -17.72 -24.06
N SER A 72 19.30 -18.79 -24.74
CA SER A 72 19.97 -20.10 -24.75
C SER A 72 20.21 -20.67 -23.34
N LEU A 73 19.29 -20.39 -22.41
CA LEU A 73 19.33 -20.85 -21.02
C LEU A 73 18.58 -22.18 -20.86
N GLY A 74 19.00 -22.97 -19.88
CA GLY A 74 18.34 -24.23 -19.55
C GLY A 74 19.14 -25.05 -18.54
N TRP A 75 18.50 -26.07 -17.99
CA TRP A 75 19.11 -26.96 -17.01
C TRP A 75 19.54 -28.27 -17.66
N THR A 76 20.47 -28.98 -17.04
CA THR A 76 20.81 -30.33 -17.47
C THR A 76 19.60 -31.26 -17.31
N ARG A 77 19.62 -32.39 -18.03
CA ARG A 77 18.53 -33.36 -18.00
C ARG A 77 18.27 -33.85 -16.56
N GLY A 78 17.00 -33.88 -16.13
CA GLY A 78 16.56 -34.18 -14.76
C GLY A 78 16.49 -32.95 -13.82
N MET A 79 17.40 -31.98 -13.96
CA MET A 79 17.38 -30.75 -13.14
C MET A 79 16.27 -29.78 -13.56
N HIS A 80 15.88 -29.78 -14.84
CA HIS A 80 14.81 -28.93 -15.36
C HIS A 80 13.44 -29.27 -14.78
N GLU A 81 13.12 -30.56 -14.57
CA GLU A 81 11.82 -30.99 -14.02
C GLU A 81 11.69 -30.79 -12.51
N THR A 82 12.79 -30.56 -11.81
CA THR A 82 12.83 -30.41 -10.34
C THR A 82 13.17 -28.99 -9.94
N PHE A 83 14.43 -28.57 -10.12
CA PHE A 83 14.90 -27.24 -9.77
C PHE A 83 14.44 -26.17 -10.76
N GLY A 84 14.44 -26.49 -12.07
CA GLY A 84 14.00 -25.56 -13.11
C GLY A 84 12.53 -25.19 -12.95
N ASP A 85 11.66 -26.20 -12.85
CA ASP A 85 10.23 -26.01 -12.64
C ASP A 85 9.93 -25.27 -11.33
N LYS A 86 10.56 -25.67 -10.21
CA LYS A 86 10.42 -24.97 -8.93
C LYS A 86 10.88 -23.52 -9.00
N PHE A 87 12.02 -23.25 -9.61
CA PHE A 87 12.55 -21.89 -9.75
C PHE A 87 11.60 -21.01 -10.57
N ILE A 88 11.13 -21.52 -11.72
CA ILE A 88 10.18 -20.82 -12.58
C ILE A 88 8.88 -20.58 -11.81
N ASN A 89 8.32 -21.58 -11.13
CA ASN A 89 7.12 -21.40 -10.32
C ASN A 89 7.30 -20.37 -9.19
N CYS A 90 8.36 -20.46 -8.37
CA CYS A 90 8.62 -19.48 -7.30
C CYS A 90 8.87 -18.05 -7.84
N LEU A 91 9.68 -17.92 -8.88
CA LEU A 91 10.00 -16.61 -9.50
C LEU A 91 8.76 -15.98 -10.13
N ILE A 92 7.91 -16.78 -10.77
CA ILE A 92 6.94 -16.29 -11.75
C ILE A 92 5.51 -16.40 -11.23
N ILE A 93 5.13 -17.54 -10.65
CA ILE A 93 3.77 -17.75 -10.13
C ILE A 93 3.56 -16.99 -8.82
N ASP A 94 4.61 -16.84 -8.02
CA ASP A 94 4.46 -16.28 -6.67
C ASP A 94 4.92 -14.82 -6.60
N LEU A 95 6.13 -14.49 -7.05
CA LEU A 95 6.62 -13.12 -6.96
C LEU A 95 6.05 -12.21 -8.07
N LEU A 96 6.27 -12.53 -9.35
CA LEU A 96 5.83 -11.67 -10.44
C LEU A 96 4.30 -11.54 -10.50
N TRP A 97 3.56 -12.63 -10.32
CA TRP A 97 2.09 -12.58 -10.29
C TRP A 97 1.54 -11.68 -9.17
N TYR A 98 2.21 -11.67 -8.01
CA TYR A 98 1.82 -10.85 -6.86
C TYR A 98 2.15 -9.36 -7.07
N LEU A 99 3.27 -9.06 -7.76
CA LEU A 99 3.68 -7.70 -8.09
C LEU A 99 2.94 -7.11 -9.29
N ASP A 100 2.46 -7.96 -10.22
CA ASP A 100 1.88 -7.56 -11.50
C ASP A 100 0.85 -6.41 -11.40
N PRO A 101 -0.15 -6.45 -10.50
CA PRO A 101 -1.14 -5.39 -10.42
C PRO A 101 -0.62 -4.06 -9.85
N HIS A 102 0.60 -4.02 -9.30
CA HIS A 102 1.13 -2.92 -8.50
C HIS A 102 2.32 -2.21 -9.15
N HIS A 103 2.59 -2.43 -10.44
CA HIS A 103 3.72 -1.82 -11.16
C HIS A 103 3.81 -0.29 -11.00
N ALA A 104 2.68 0.41 -11.14
CA ALA A 104 2.65 1.87 -10.99
C ALA A 104 3.09 2.30 -9.58
N LYS A 105 2.57 1.64 -8.53
CA LYS A 105 2.94 1.92 -7.14
C LYS A 105 4.42 1.67 -6.86
N LEU A 106 4.97 0.59 -7.41
CA LEU A 106 6.39 0.28 -7.28
C LEU A 106 7.26 1.34 -7.97
N LYS A 107 6.87 1.73 -9.19
CA LYS A 107 7.54 2.77 -9.98
C LYS A 107 7.55 4.12 -9.27
N ASP A 108 6.41 4.54 -8.70
CA ASP A 108 6.30 5.80 -7.94
C ASP A 108 7.21 5.84 -6.71
N ARG A 109 7.61 4.67 -6.19
CA ARG A 109 8.54 4.51 -5.07
C ARG A 109 9.98 4.24 -5.53
N GLY A 110 10.26 4.38 -6.81
CA GLY A 110 11.57 4.11 -7.41
C GLY A 110 12.02 2.65 -7.24
N CYS A 111 11.07 1.72 -7.23
CA CYS A 111 11.32 0.26 -7.25
C CYS A 111 10.94 -0.22 -8.65
N ASN A 112 11.90 -0.21 -9.57
CA ASN A 112 11.63 -0.55 -10.97
C ASN A 112 11.80 -2.05 -11.22
N LEU A 113 11.08 -2.58 -12.20
CA LEU A 113 11.31 -3.95 -12.65
C LEU A 113 12.54 -4.01 -13.57
N PRO A 114 13.35 -5.08 -13.49
CA PRO A 114 14.48 -5.28 -14.39
C PRO A 114 14.06 -5.36 -15.86
N ASN A 115 14.94 -4.91 -16.76
CA ASN A 115 14.68 -4.85 -18.20
C ASN A 115 14.32 -6.21 -18.82
N ILE A 116 14.93 -7.30 -18.34
CA ILE A 116 14.62 -8.66 -18.82
C ILE A 116 13.14 -9.01 -18.57
N ILE A 117 12.58 -8.56 -17.45
CA ILE A 117 11.18 -8.80 -17.09
C ILE A 117 10.27 -7.83 -17.84
N LEU A 118 10.66 -6.56 -17.97
CA LEU A 118 9.91 -5.58 -18.77
C LEU A 118 9.77 -5.99 -20.25
N ASN A 119 10.65 -6.86 -20.74
CA ASN A 119 10.58 -7.39 -22.09
C ASN A 119 9.45 -8.42 -22.33
N LEU A 120 8.70 -8.80 -21.29
CA LEU A 120 7.55 -9.68 -21.41
C LEU A 120 6.46 -9.08 -22.32
N PRO A 121 5.77 -9.91 -23.14
CA PRO A 121 4.77 -9.45 -24.10
C PRO A 121 3.70 -8.50 -23.55
N GLU A 122 3.06 -8.86 -22.43
CA GLU A 122 2.00 -8.01 -21.84
C GLU A 122 2.59 -6.70 -21.26
N TYR A 123 3.80 -6.73 -20.70
CA TYR A 123 4.41 -5.53 -20.12
C TYR A 123 4.85 -4.51 -21.18
N LYS A 124 5.30 -4.98 -22.35
CA LYS A 124 5.66 -4.12 -23.48
C LYS A 124 4.48 -3.29 -23.99
N ILE A 125 3.27 -3.82 -23.92
CA ILE A 125 2.04 -3.11 -24.30
C ILE A 125 1.39 -2.37 -23.12
N ASN A 126 2.11 -2.18 -22.01
CA ASN A 126 1.61 -1.59 -20.76
C ASN A 126 0.35 -2.29 -20.23
N SER A 127 0.26 -3.60 -20.42
CA SER A 127 -0.79 -4.48 -19.91
C SER A 127 -0.29 -5.33 -18.75
N ASN A 128 -1.19 -6.08 -18.14
CA ASN A 128 -0.96 -6.95 -16.98
C ASN A 128 -1.42 -8.37 -17.28
N TYR A 129 -0.73 -9.36 -16.69
CA TYR A 129 -1.12 -10.76 -16.79
C TYR A 129 -2.33 -11.07 -15.88
N ASN A 130 -2.32 -10.56 -14.65
CA ASN A 130 -3.36 -10.73 -13.65
C ASN A 130 -4.53 -9.75 -13.85
N ARG A 131 -5.22 -9.90 -14.99
CA ARG A 131 -6.40 -9.09 -15.34
C ARG A 131 -7.55 -9.25 -14.34
N PHE A 132 -7.66 -10.41 -13.70
CA PHE A 132 -8.68 -10.70 -12.70
C PHE A 132 -8.65 -9.74 -11.52
N TYR A 133 -7.45 -9.26 -11.13
CA TYR A 133 -7.31 -8.25 -10.07
C TYR A 133 -8.09 -6.96 -10.37
N PHE A 134 -8.20 -6.59 -11.65
CA PHE A 134 -8.86 -5.36 -12.09
C PHE A 134 -10.34 -5.56 -12.38
N THR A 135 -10.72 -6.71 -12.96
CA THR A 135 -12.09 -7.00 -13.39
C THR A 135 -12.95 -7.65 -12.30
N GLY A 136 -12.32 -8.23 -11.27
CA GLY A 136 -13.01 -8.91 -10.19
C GLY A 136 -13.77 -7.95 -9.26
N LYS A 137 -14.92 -8.39 -8.74
CA LYS A 137 -15.70 -7.66 -7.72
C LYS A 137 -15.18 -7.87 -6.29
N HIS A 138 -14.19 -8.74 -6.11
CA HIS A 138 -13.63 -9.06 -4.79
C HIS A 138 -12.71 -7.95 -4.27
N LYS A 139 -12.52 -7.92 -2.96
CA LYS A 139 -11.58 -7.01 -2.31
C LYS A 139 -10.18 -7.20 -2.89
N LYS A 140 -9.62 -6.12 -3.43
CA LYS A 140 -8.29 -6.10 -4.03
C LYS A 140 -7.22 -6.31 -2.97
N GLU A 141 -6.46 -7.39 -3.10
CA GLU A 141 -5.34 -7.69 -2.21
C GLU A 141 -4.24 -6.63 -2.33
N GLN A 142 -3.73 -6.16 -1.19
CA GLN A 142 -2.60 -5.23 -1.13
C GLN A 142 -1.31 -6.00 -0.87
N LEU A 143 -0.19 -5.40 -1.27
CA LEU A 143 1.14 -5.94 -0.98
C LEU A 143 1.38 -5.94 0.54
N SER A 144 1.78 -7.08 1.07
CA SER A 144 2.08 -7.27 2.49
C SER A 144 3.55 -7.64 2.68
N VAL A 145 4.15 -7.13 3.77
CA VAL A 145 5.54 -7.42 4.17
C VAL A 145 5.79 -8.92 4.23
N VAL A 146 4.91 -9.65 4.94
CA VAL A 146 5.07 -11.09 5.19
C VAL A 146 5.05 -11.92 3.91
N LYS A 147 4.06 -11.70 3.03
CA LYS A 147 3.97 -12.48 1.78
C LYS A 147 5.10 -12.13 0.82
N LEU A 148 5.39 -10.84 0.65
CA LEU A 148 6.42 -10.40 -0.28
C LEU A 148 7.82 -10.85 0.16
N ASP A 149 8.14 -10.76 1.45
CA ASP A 149 9.41 -11.26 1.98
C ASP A 149 9.52 -12.78 1.86
N GLY A 150 8.41 -13.51 2.07
CA GLY A 150 8.35 -14.96 1.81
C GLY A 150 8.73 -15.31 0.38
N TYR A 151 8.09 -14.67 -0.60
CA TYR A 151 8.38 -14.90 -2.03
C TYR A 151 9.81 -14.52 -2.41
N VAL A 152 10.31 -13.38 -1.92
CA VAL A 152 11.70 -12.96 -2.19
C VAL A 152 12.70 -13.97 -1.64
N LYS A 153 12.51 -14.46 -0.41
CA LYS A 153 13.38 -15.48 0.21
C LYS A 153 13.40 -16.79 -0.57
N GLU A 154 12.26 -17.24 -1.07
CA GLU A 154 12.17 -18.45 -1.90
C GLU A 154 12.95 -18.29 -3.22
N VAL A 155 12.81 -17.14 -3.88
CA VAL A 155 13.55 -16.84 -5.12
C VAL A 155 15.05 -16.78 -4.87
N GLU A 156 15.50 -16.07 -3.84
CA GLU A 156 16.91 -16.00 -3.46
C GLU A 156 17.48 -17.38 -3.13
N SER A 157 16.71 -18.24 -2.45
CA SER A 157 17.11 -19.62 -2.16
C SER A 157 17.30 -20.45 -3.43
N CYS A 158 16.45 -20.23 -4.45
CA CYS A 158 16.57 -20.92 -5.73
C CYS A 158 17.79 -20.43 -6.53
N VAL A 159 18.07 -19.13 -6.51
CA VAL A 159 19.22 -18.53 -7.22
C VAL A 159 20.54 -18.79 -6.51
N SER A 160 20.52 -19.20 -5.24
CA SER A 160 21.72 -19.62 -4.49
C SER A 160 22.19 -21.05 -4.85
N GLN A 161 21.44 -21.77 -5.68
CA GLN A 161 21.76 -23.15 -6.06
C GLN A 161 22.93 -23.22 -7.07
N PRO A 162 23.68 -24.33 -7.13
CA PRO A 162 24.89 -24.44 -7.96
C PRO A 162 24.69 -24.16 -9.46
N TRP A 163 23.48 -24.39 -10.00
CA TRP A 163 23.18 -24.15 -11.41
C TRP A 163 23.25 -22.66 -11.80
N ALA A 164 22.99 -21.76 -10.86
CA ALA A 164 22.94 -20.32 -11.07
C ALA A 164 24.34 -19.69 -11.21
N SER A 165 25.38 -20.36 -10.70
CA SER A 165 26.77 -19.89 -10.75
C SER A 165 27.43 -20.01 -12.13
N ALA A 166 26.79 -20.68 -13.08
CA ALA A 166 27.35 -20.82 -14.43
C ALA A 166 27.30 -19.48 -15.18
N GLU A 167 28.38 -19.12 -15.90
CA GLU A 167 28.53 -17.80 -16.54
C GLU A 167 27.37 -17.44 -17.48
N ARG A 168 26.78 -18.43 -18.16
CA ARG A 168 25.59 -18.23 -19.01
C ARG A 168 24.38 -17.68 -18.25
N TRP A 169 24.18 -18.08 -17.00
CA TRP A 169 23.05 -17.65 -16.17
C TRP A 169 23.27 -16.27 -15.55
N LYS A 170 24.51 -15.80 -15.49
CA LYS A 170 24.93 -14.59 -14.79
C LYS A 170 24.05 -13.38 -15.09
N GLN A 171 23.81 -13.06 -16.36
CA GLN A 171 23.01 -11.88 -16.74
C GLN A 171 21.54 -11.99 -16.32
N PHE A 172 20.96 -13.19 -16.45
CA PHE A 172 19.58 -13.46 -16.03
C PHE A 172 19.45 -13.47 -14.51
N VAL A 173 20.35 -14.16 -13.81
CA VAL A 173 20.44 -14.23 -12.35
C VAL A 173 20.64 -12.84 -11.75
N PHE A 174 21.52 -12.02 -12.31
CA PHE A 174 21.67 -10.62 -11.85
C PHE A 174 20.38 -9.83 -11.98
N SER A 175 19.64 -10.02 -13.08
CA SER A 175 18.34 -9.35 -13.25
C SER A 175 17.31 -9.85 -12.23
N VAL A 176 17.29 -11.14 -11.92
CA VAL A 176 16.42 -11.69 -10.87
C VAL A 176 16.81 -11.16 -9.48
N LEU A 177 18.10 -11.07 -9.17
CA LEU A 177 18.58 -10.49 -7.91
C LEU A 177 18.26 -8.99 -7.83
N ASP A 178 18.31 -8.25 -8.94
CA ASP A 178 17.87 -6.86 -9.00
C ASP A 178 16.36 -6.72 -8.74
N LEU A 179 15.53 -7.65 -9.25
CA LEU A 179 14.11 -7.72 -8.87
C LEU A 179 13.95 -7.93 -7.36
N CYS A 180 14.65 -8.91 -6.78
CA CYS A 180 14.62 -9.18 -5.35
C CYS A 180 15.06 -7.95 -4.53
N HIS A 181 16.12 -7.26 -4.97
CA HIS A 181 16.60 -6.03 -4.34
C HIS A 181 15.52 -4.93 -4.35
N ASN A 182 14.89 -4.69 -5.50
CA ASN A 182 13.80 -3.72 -5.62
C ASN A 182 12.58 -4.11 -4.76
N ALA A 183 12.24 -5.39 -4.69
CA ALA A 183 11.20 -5.90 -3.80
C ALA A 183 11.56 -5.68 -2.32
N ARG A 184 12.81 -5.92 -1.90
CA ARG A 184 13.30 -5.65 -0.54
C ARG A 184 13.26 -4.17 -0.17
N LYS A 185 13.62 -3.28 -1.11
CA LYS A 185 13.46 -1.83 -0.93
C LYS A 185 11.99 -1.47 -0.64
N TYR A 186 11.07 -2.07 -1.38
CA TYR A 186 9.64 -1.85 -1.14
C TYR A 186 9.16 -2.46 0.17
N ILE A 187 9.64 -3.66 0.56
CA ILE A 187 9.36 -4.27 1.86
C ILE A 187 9.76 -3.32 3.00
N LYS A 188 10.97 -2.76 2.96
CA LYS A 188 11.45 -1.82 3.96
C LYS A 188 10.53 -0.59 4.07
N TYR A 189 10.13 -0.04 2.93
CA TYR A 189 9.15 1.05 2.90
C TYR A 189 7.82 0.65 3.55
N LEU A 190 7.30 -0.56 3.27
CA LEU A 190 6.07 -1.05 3.89
C LEU A 190 6.23 -1.22 5.41
N GLU A 191 7.38 -1.67 5.89
CA GLU A 191 7.68 -1.78 7.32
C GLU A 191 7.67 -0.40 8.00
N GLU A 192 8.34 0.59 7.42
CA GLU A 192 8.36 1.97 7.90
C GLU A 192 6.94 2.57 7.97
N VAL A 193 6.15 2.36 6.91
CA VAL A 193 4.75 2.82 6.88
C VAL A 193 3.90 2.09 7.91
N ASN A 194 4.01 0.77 8.02
CA ASN A 194 3.26 -0.02 8.99
C ASN A 194 3.61 0.37 10.42
N GLN A 195 4.89 0.62 10.69
CA GLN A 195 5.36 1.06 12.00
C GLN A 195 4.81 2.46 12.33
N SER A 196 4.89 3.41 11.40
CA SER A 196 4.32 4.75 11.59
C SER A 196 2.81 4.71 11.82
N VAL A 197 2.08 3.87 11.06
CA VAL A 197 0.63 3.68 11.25
C VAL A 197 0.32 3.08 12.63
N LYS A 198 1.12 2.10 13.07
CA LYS A 198 0.97 1.47 14.38
C LYS A 198 1.24 2.47 15.51
N GLU A 199 2.30 3.26 15.42
CA GLU A 199 2.62 4.34 16.36
C GLU A 199 1.48 5.35 16.44
N ASN A 200 0.97 5.80 15.29
CA ASN A 200 -0.19 6.69 15.22
C ASN A 200 -1.46 6.08 15.83
N HIS A 201 -1.66 4.78 15.70
CA HIS A 201 -2.81 4.08 16.30
C HIS A 201 -2.70 3.92 17.81
N LEU A 202 -1.48 3.83 18.34
CA LEU A 202 -1.21 3.71 19.78
C LEU A 202 -1.00 5.07 20.45
N SER A 203 -0.79 6.13 19.68
CA SER A 203 -0.59 7.47 20.20
C SER A 203 -1.86 8.03 20.86
N VAL A 204 -1.68 8.57 22.07
CA VAL A 204 -2.69 9.37 22.78
C VAL A 204 -2.59 10.84 22.34
N ASP A 205 -1.45 11.25 21.79
CA ASP A 205 -1.24 12.60 21.28
C ASP A 205 -1.88 12.78 19.91
N PHE A 206 -2.46 13.96 19.69
CA PHE A 206 -3.02 14.33 18.39
C PHE A 206 -1.93 14.27 17.30
N ILE A 207 -2.20 13.54 16.23
CA ILE A 207 -1.30 13.40 15.06
C ILE A 207 -1.02 14.77 14.42
N ARG A 208 -1.93 15.73 14.61
CA ARG A 208 -1.82 17.10 14.15
C ARG A 208 -2.00 18.03 15.34
N ASN A 209 -1.01 18.85 15.62
CA ASN A 209 -1.06 19.82 16.70
C ASN A 209 -1.36 21.22 16.15
N LYS A 210 -1.80 22.12 17.04
CA LYS A 210 -2.12 23.51 16.71
C LYS A 210 -0.86 24.40 16.61
N ILE A 211 0.28 23.82 16.23
CA ILE A 211 1.58 24.52 16.16
C ILE A 211 2.24 24.21 14.82
N ASP A 212 2.48 22.93 14.51
CA ASP A 212 3.21 22.48 13.33
C ASP A 212 2.31 22.40 12.08
N ASN A 213 0.99 22.49 12.25
CA ASN A 213 0.02 22.35 11.16
C ASN A 213 -0.69 23.66 10.81
N ILE A 214 -0.05 24.78 11.13
CA ILE A 214 -0.55 26.11 10.81
C ILE A 214 0.43 26.80 9.87
N LEU A 215 -0.11 27.55 8.92
CA LEU A 215 0.65 28.54 8.17
C LEU A 215 -0.01 29.91 8.32
N ILE A 216 0.79 30.91 8.67
CA ILE A 216 0.36 32.29 8.84
C ILE A 216 1.09 33.13 7.80
N GLU A 217 0.34 33.87 6.99
CA GLU A 217 0.86 34.67 5.89
C GLU A 217 0.23 36.06 5.93
N ILE A 218 1.05 37.10 5.92
CA ILE A 218 0.56 38.48 5.80
C ILE A 218 0.51 38.84 4.32
N ARG A 219 -0.63 39.37 3.88
CA ARG A 219 -0.84 39.86 2.51
C ARG A 219 -1.12 41.35 2.55
N GLU A 220 -0.32 42.09 1.80
CA GLU A 220 -0.45 43.54 1.69
C GLU A 220 -1.55 43.93 0.69
N LYS A 221 -2.09 45.14 0.88
CA LYS A 221 -3.10 45.73 0.01
C LYS A 221 -2.63 45.74 -1.45
N LYS A 222 -3.54 45.40 -2.37
CA LYS A 222 -3.36 45.64 -3.80
C LYS A 222 -4.42 46.60 -4.35
N GLU A 223 -3.98 47.50 -5.22
CA GLU A 223 -4.86 48.49 -5.86
C GLU A 223 -5.73 47.88 -6.97
N SER A 224 -5.26 46.78 -7.57
CA SER A 224 -5.97 46.06 -8.63
C SER A 224 -6.00 44.58 -8.27
N PHE A 225 -7.20 44.02 -8.21
CA PHE A 225 -7.46 42.61 -7.96
C PHE A 225 -8.67 42.13 -8.78
N ASP A 226 -8.84 40.82 -8.86
CA ASP A 226 -9.90 40.19 -9.64
C ASP A 226 -11.26 40.32 -8.93
N LYS A 227 -12.31 40.64 -9.68
CA LYS A 227 -13.69 40.86 -9.17
C LYS A 227 -14.25 39.68 -8.38
N LYS A 228 -13.73 38.47 -8.61
CA LYS A 228 -14.10 37.29 -7.82
C LYS A 228 -13.80 37.42 -6.32
N TYR A 229 -12.98 38.39 -5.92
CA TYR A 229 -12.66 38.68 -4.52
C TYR A 229 -13.43 39.87 -3.93
N ASP A 230 -14.34 40.49 -4.69
CA ASP A 230 -15.10 41.68 -4.24
C ASP A 230 -15.87 41.45 -2.95
N ASP A 231 -16.43 40.24 -2.76
CA ASP A 231 -17.15 39.86 -1.54
C ASP A 231 -16.24 39.91 -0.32
N ILE A 232 -15.04 39.30 -0.42
CA ILE A 232 -14.06 39.27 0.67
C ILE A 232 -13.50 40.67 0.93
N SER A 233 -13.24 41.44 -0.13
CA SER A 233 -12.79 42.83 -0.01
C SER A 233 -13.80 43.67 0.74
N SER A 234 -15.10 43.53 0.41
CA SER A 234 -16.19 44.25 1.07
C SER A 234 -16.31 43.88 2.54
N ILE A 235 -16.17 42.60 2.88
CA ILE A 235 -16.21 42.11 4.27
C ILE A 235 -15.05 42.69 5.08
N LEU A 236 -13.83 42.62 4.55
CA LEU A 236 -12.67 43.20 5.22
C LEU A 236 -12.81 44.72 5.34
N HIS A 237 -13.34 45.40 4.32
CA HIS A 237 -13.54 46.84 4.40
C HIS A 237 -14.47 47.22 5.56
N ASN A 238 -15.56 46.46 5.74
CA ASN A 238 -16.57 46.70 6.77
C ASN A 238 -16.19 46.17 8.16
N SER A 239 -15.25 45.22 8.25
CA SER A 239 -14.80 44.66 9.51
C SER A 239 -13.84 45.60 10.25
N ASP A 240 -13.84 45.49 11.57
CA ASP A 240 -12.88 46.18 12.42
C ASP A 240 -11.47 45.59 12.25
N TYR A 241 -10.45 46.39 12.61
CA TYR A 241 -9.08 45.87 12.68
C TYR A 241 -9.00 44.77 13.73
N TYR A 242 -8.33 43.67 13.38
CA TYR A 242 -8.19 42.50 14.25
C TYR A 242 -9.51 41.77 14.55
N GLU A 243 -10.46 41.78 13.63
CA GLU A 243 -11.66 40.92 13.69
C GLU A 243 -11.43 39.60 12.94
N LEU A 244 -11.66 38.47 13.61
CA LEU A 244 -11.45 37.13 13.05
C LEU A 244 -12.63 36.70 12.18
N ILE A 245 -12.38 36.42 10.90
CA ILE A 245 -13.39 36.01 9.93
C ILE A 245 -13.05 34.62 9.38
N SER A 246 -14.03 33.72 9.34
CA SER A 246 -13.89 32.42 8.66
C SER A 246 -14.06 32.60 7.15
N LEU A 247 -13.10 32.10 6.38
CA LEU A 247 -13.19 32.09 4.91
C LEU A 247 -14.06 30.97 4.38
N ASP A 248 -14.27 29.90 5.15
CA ASP A 248 -14.88 28.66 4.64
C ASP A 248 -16.32 28.86 4.14
N THR A 249 -17.02 29.88 4.62
CA THR A 249 -18.36 30.28 4.14
C THR A 249 -18.38 30.87 2.74
N TYR A 250 -17.23 31.33 2.22
CA TYR A 250 -17.08 32.00 0.92
C TYR A 250 -16.38 31.14 -0.12
N LEU A 251 -15.93 29.94 0.26
CA LEU A 251 -15.17 29.06 -0.60
C LEU A 251 -16.09 28.10 -1.37
N SER A 252 -15.73 27.84 -2.63
CA SER A 252 -16.41 26.81 -3.43
C SER A 252 -16.24 25.41 -2.83
N ASP A 253 -17.20 24.53 -3.07
CA ASP A 253 -17.13 23.10 -2.76
C ASP A 253 -16.08 22.35 -3.59
N ASP A 254 -15.72 22.87 -4.78
CA ASP A 254 -14.68 22.26 -5.59
C ASP A 254 -13.29 22.48 -4.99
N LYS A 255 -12.56 21.39 -4.76
CA LYS A 255 -11.27 21.40 -4.05
C LYS A 255 -10.20 22.18 -4.81
N ARG A 256 -10.19 22.08 -6.14
CA ARG A 256 -9.17 22.71 -6.97
C ARG A 256 -9.44 24.21 -7.07
N ALA A 257 -10.68 24.59 -7.37
CA ALA A 257 -11.11 25.98 -7.37
C ALA A 257 -10.87 26.64 -6.01
N ARG A 258 -11.16 25.95 -4.90
CA ARG A 258 -10.87 26.43 -3.55
C ARG A 258 -9.39 26.70 -3.32
N TYR A 259 -8.52 25.75 -3.69
CA TYR A 259 -7.08 25.90 -3.56
C TYR A 259 -6.57 27.09 -4.39
N ASP A 260 -6.96 27.17 -5.66
CA ASP A 260 -6.55 28.24 -6.57
C ASP A 260 -7.07 29.61 -6.12
N PHE A 261 -8.27 29.65 -5.54
CA PHE A 261 -8.88 30.87 -4.99
C PHE A 261 -8.09 31.41 -3.79
N ILE A 262 -7.78 30.56 -2.81
CA ILE A 262 -7.01 30.95 -1.62
C ILE A 262 -5.59 31.34 -1.99
N LEU A 263 -4.93 30.55 -2.86
CA LEU A 263 -3.55 30.79 -3.24
C LEU A 263 -3.37 32.19 -3.83
N ASN A 264 -4.30 32.60 -4.70
CA ASN A 264 -4.26 33.88 -5.42
C ASN A 264 -5.15 34.97 -4.79
N LEU A 265 -5.62 34.78 -3.55
CA LEU A 265 -6.48 35.75 -2.86
C LEU A 265 -5.77 37.09 -2.66
N GLU A 266 -6.31 38.13 -3.29
CA GLU A 266 -5.81 39.50 -3.29
C GLU A 266 -6.98 40.47 -3.14
N VAL A 267 -6.83 41.48 -2.28
CA VAL A 267 -7.89 42.44 -1.92
C VAL A 267 -7.30 43.84 -1.66
N ASP A 268 -8.18 44.84 -1.55
CA ASP A 268 -7.83 46.25 -1.33
C ASP A 268 -7.41 46.61 0.12
N SER A 269 -7.27 45.62 0.98
CA SER A 269 -6.96 45.78 2.40
C SER A 269 -5.80 44.87 2.77
N ALA A 270 -4.93 45.31 3.69
CA ALA A 270 -3.91 44.43 4.25
C ALA A 270 -4.55 43.46 5.25
N PHE A 271 -4.17 42.19 5.22
CA PHE A 271 -4.75 41.17 6.09
C PHE A 271 -3.76 40.05 6.40
N THR A 272 -4.02 39.32 7.48
CA THR A 272 -3.32 38.07 7.78
C THR A 272 -4.21 36.90 7.40
N LEU A 273 -3.64 35.93 6.69
CA LEU A 273 -4.24 34.66 6.33
C LEU A 273 -3.67 33.57 7.24
N TYR A 274 -4.55 32.99 8.05
CA TYR A 274 -4.26 31.81 8.86
C TYR A 274 -4.82 30.58 8.18
N ARG A 275 -3.98 29.54 8.04
CA ARG A 275 -4.35 28.26 7.41
C ARG A 275 -4.03 27.11 8.36
N TYR A 276 -5.04 26.35 8.74
CA TYR A 276 -4.87 25.11 9.50
C TYR A 276 -5.05 23.88 8.62
N TYR A 277 -4.07 22.99 8.62
CA TYR A 277 -4.07 21.77 7.83
C TYR A 277 -4.54 20.58 8.70
N HIS A 278 -5.80 20.19 8.55
CA HIS A 278 -6.35 19.00 9.21
C HIS A 278 -5.62 17.71 8.80
N GLY A 279 -5.05 17.69 7.60
CA GLY A 279 -4.63 16.46 6.93
C GLY A 279 -5.84 15.63 6.44
N ASN A 280 -5.58 14.69 5.54
CA ASN A 280 -6.61 13.85 4.90
C ASN A 280 -7.66 14.65 4.08
N TYR A 281 -8.88 14.13 4.02
CA TYR A 281 -9.99 14.56 3.15
C TYR A 281 -10.74 15.81 3.65
N LEU A 282 -10.47 16.28 4.87
CA LEU A 282 -11.15 17.43 5.49
C LEU A 282 -10.64 18.79 4.96
N GLY A 283 -9.53 18.81 4.23
CA GLY A 283 -8.99 20.02 3.63
C GLY A 283 -8.29 20.94 4.64
N THR A 284 -8.44 22.23 4.44
CA THR A 284 -7.81 23.31 5.23
C THR A 284 -8.89 24.23 5.78
N LEU A 285 -8.79 24.62 7.06
CA LEU A 285 -9.57 25.73 7.60
C LEU A 285 -8.80 27.02 7.37
N ASN A 286 -9.50 28.05 6.91
CA ASN A 286 -8.88 29.32 6.58
C ASN A 286 -9.58 30.45 7.35
N PHE A 287 -8.79 31.26 8.04
CA PHE A 287 -9.27 32.45 8.73
C PHE A 287 -8.50 33.67 8.24
N ILE A 288 -9.18 34.82 8.19
CA ILE A 288 -8.57 36.10 7.84
C ILE A 288 -8.94 37.17 8.86
N TRP A 289 -8.07 38.16 9.01
CA TRP A 289 -8.37 39.38 9.75
C TRP A 289 -7.66 40.57 9.14
N LYS A 290 -8.34 41.73 9.15
CA LYS A 290 -7.81 42.98 8.62
C LYS A 290 -6.74 43.56 9.52
N LEU A 291 -5.67 44.06 8.89
CA LEU A 291 -4.55 44.71 9.54
C LEU A 291 -4.59 46.24 9.33
N PRO A 292 -4.12 47.01 10.32
CA PRO A 292 -3.84 48.43 10.16
C PRO A 292 -2.57 48.65 9.33
N TYR A 293 -2.25 49.92 9.08
CA TYR A 293 -0.98 50.33 8.46
C TYR A 293 0.22 49.74 9.21
N PHE A 294 1.31 49.53 8.48
CA PHE A 294 2.48 48.76 8.94
C PHE A 294 2.99 49.19 10.33
N ASP A 295 3.04 50.51 10.59
CA ASP A 295 3.57 51.07 11.83
C ASP A 295 2.64 50.86 13.05
N ASP A 296 1.33 50.67 12.83
CA ASP A 296 0.32 50.51 13.88
C ASP A 296 0.04 49.03 14.20
N ARG A 297 0.78 48.10 13.58
CA ARG A 297 0.54 46.66 13.75
C ARG A 297 0.99 46.19 15.13
N SER A 298 0.04 45.68 15.91
CA SER A 298 0.29 45.08 17.22
C SER A 298 0.52 43.57 17.11
N LYS A 299 1.76 43.14 17.37
CA LYS A 299 2.11 41.72 17.52
C LYS A 299 1.28 41.03 18.61
N THR A 300 0.93 41.74 19.67
CA THR A 300 0.11 41.21 20.76
C THR A 300 -1.29 40.86 20.28
N LYS A 301 -1.92 41.74 19.49
CA LYS A 301 -3.25 41.47 18.91
C LYS A 301 -3.22 40.32 17.91
N GLU A 302 -2.18 40.22 17.09
CA GLU A 302 -2.01 39.06 16.19
C GLU A 302 -1.89 37.75 16.97
N SER A 303 -1.07 37.72 18.02
CA SER A 303 -0.95 36.53 18.89
C SER A 303 -2.29 36.15 19.55
N GLN A 304 -3.09 37.13 19.96
CA GLN A 304 -4.44 36.89 20.50
C GLN A 304 -5.37 36.26 19.45
N LEU A 305 -5.33 36.74 18.21
CA LEU A 305 -6.13 36.16 17.13
C LEU A 305 -5.68 34.76 16.74
N ILE A 306 -4.39 34.47 16.78
CA ILE A 306 -3.87 33.12 16.57
C ILE A 306 -4.42 32.17 17.64
N LEU A 307 -4.49 32.62 18.90
CA LEU A 307 -5.10 31.82 19.98
C LEU A 307 -6.60 31.62 19.77
N LEU A 308 -7.33 32.66 19.38
CA LEU A 308 -8.77 32.56 19.09
C LEU A 308 -9.05 31.63 17.90
N ALA A 309 -8.29 31.76 16.80
CA ALA A 309 -8.38 30.87 15.65
C ALA A 309 -8.08 29.42 16.06
N ASN A 310 -7.08 29.23 16.92
CA ASN A 310 -6.77 27.92 17.48
C ASN A 310 -7.92 27.33 18.30
N GLU A 311 -8.65 28.12 19.08
CA GLU A 311 -9.83 27.65 19.82
C GLU A 311 -10.96 27.21 18.89
N MET A 312 -11.12 27.86 17.73
CA MET A 312 -12.11 27.48 16.72
C MET A 312 -11.75 26.22 15.92
N VAL A 313 -10.49 25.77 15.95
CA VAL A 313 -10.09 24.52 15.27
C VAL A 313 -10.71 23.31 15.99
N PRO A 314 -11.48 22.47 15.27
CA PRO A 314 -12.14 21.31 15.86
C PRO A 314 -11.14 20.29 16.39
N ILE A 315 -11.46 19.72 17.55
CA ILE A 315 -10.64 18.72 18.22
C ILE A 315 -11.11 17.34 17.77
N PHE A 316 -10.17 16.46 17.43
CA PHE A 316 -10.47 15.09 17.01
C PHE A 316 -9.72 14.09 17.88
N PHE A 317 -10.45 13.29 18.65
CA PHE A 317 -9.82 12.31 19.53
C PHE A 317 -9.09 11.23 18.74
N THR A 318 -7.89 10.85 19.22
CA THR A 318 -7.15 9.74 18.61
C THR A 318 -7.89 8.42 18.84
N ARG A 319 -7.59 7.43 17.99
CA ARG A 319 -8.16 6.08 18.17
C ARG A 319 -7.82 5.49 19.54
N GLN A 320 -6.60 5.73 20.04
CA GLN A 320 -6.20 5.24 21.35
C GLN A 320 -6.93 5.96 22.48
N MET A 321 -7.15 7.28 22.39
CA MET A 321 -7.94 8.03 23.38
C MET A 321 -9.35 7.43 23.52
N LYS A 322 -10.03 7.21 22.38
CA LYS A 322 -11.38 6.61 22.37
C LYS A 322 -11.37 5.20 22.96
N LYS A 323 -10.38 4.39 22.58
CA LYS A 323 -10.22 3.03 23.10
C LYS A 323 -10.03 3.03 24.62
N ASN A 324 -9.16 3.89 25.16
CA ASN A 324 -8.89 3.99 26.59
C ASN A 324 -10.15 4.36 27.39
N VAL A 325 -10.95 5.31 26.88
CA VAL A 325 -12.22 5.69 27.52
C VAL A 325 -13.19 4.51 27.50
N ILE A 326 -13.41 3.90 26.34
CA ILE A 326 -14.34 2.77 26.20
C ILE A 326 -13.90 1.61 27.12
N GLU A 327 -12.63 1.22 27.12
CA GLU A 327 -12.14 0.13 27.96
C GLU A 327 -12.34 0.43 29.45
N LYS A 328 -11.98 1.63 29.92
CA LYS A 328 -12.10 2.01 31.33
C LYS A 328 -13.56 1.99 31.80
N TYR A 329 -14.48 2.56 31.04
CA TYR A 329 -15.87 2.70 31.47
C TYR A 329 -16.77 1.52 31.08
N SER A 330 -16.35 0.67 30.14
CA SER A 330 -17.05 -0.59 29.81
C SER A 330 -17.13 -1.57 30.98
N LEU A 331 -16.24 -1.42 31.97
CA LEU A 331 -16.28 -2.15 33.23
C LEU A 331 -17.49 -1.77 34.11
N ILE A 332 -18.01 -0.55 33.94
CA ILE A 332 -19.12 0.00 34.74
C ILE A 332 -20.43 -0.11 33.97
N ALA A 333 -20.43 0.26 32.69
CA ALA A 333 -21.64 0.28 31.86
C ALA A 333 -21.35 -0.16 30.43
N LYS A 334 -22.21 -1.05 29.92
CA LYS A 334 -22.18 -1.47 28.50
C LYS A 334 -23.03 -0.50 27.68
N LEU A 335 -22.39 0.52 27.13
CA LEU A 335 -23.03 1.45 26.19
C LEU A 335 -22.77 1.05 24.74
N THR A 336 -23.71 1.37 23.86
CA THR A 336 -23.52 1.18 22.42
C THR A 336 -22.49 2.18 21.87
N PRO A 337 -21.80 1.86 20.76
CA PRO A 337 -20.80 2.77 20.16
C PRO A 337 -21.34 4.17 19.85
N LEU A 338 -22.62 4.29 19.50
CA LEU A 338 -23.27 5.58 19.23
C LEU A 338 -23.36 6.46 20.47
N ILE A 339 -23.74 5.87 21.61
CA ILE A 339 -23.81 6.57 22.89
C ILE A 339 -22.40 6.95 23.35
N TRP A 340 -21.40 6.07 23.17
CA TRP A 340 -20.00 6.40 23.45
C TRP A 340 -19.50 7.60 22.65
N ASN A 341 -19.78 7.64 21.34
CA ASN A 341 -19.39 8.76 20.49
C ASN A 341 -20.08 10.05 20.92
N LYS A 342 -21.37 9.98 21.31
CA LYS A 342 -22.11 11.14 21.76
C LYS A 342 -21.59 11.68 23.10
N LEU A 343 -21.36 10.81 24.08
CA LEU A 343 -20.74 11.18 25.35
C LEU A 343 -19.37 11.81 25.17
N LEU A 344 -18.54 11.24 24.28
CA LEU A 344 -17.23 11.82 23.96
C LEU A 344 -17.38 13.21 23.33
N GLN A 345 -18.31 13.39 22.39
CA GLN A 345 -18.59 14.68 21.77
C GLN A 345 -19.04 15.72 22.82
N ASP A 346 -19.97 15.37 23.69
CA ASP A 346 -20.54 16.30 24.69
C ASP A 346 -19.52 16.70 25.76
N LEU A 347 -18.67 15.77 26.19
CA LEU A 347 -17.70 16.02 27.26
C LEU A 347 -16.42 16.71 26.77
N SER A 348 -16.04 16.52 25.50
CA SER A 348 -14.73 16.95 25.01
C SER A 348 -14.75 17.85 23.78
N GLY A 349 -15.92 18.08 23.17
CA GLY A 349 -16.04 18.80 21.91
C GLY A 349 -15.46 18.03 20.71
N ASP A 350 -15.29 16.70 20.83
CA ASP A 350 -14.79 15.84 19.73
C ASP A 350 -15.68 15.99 18.51
N SER A 351 -15.12 16.55 17.43
CA SER A 351 -15.84 16.88 16.20
C SER A 351 -15.93 15.71 15.23
N SER A 352 -15.52 14.51 15.64
CA SER A 352 -15.63 13.32 14.81
C SER A 352 -17.09 12.94 14.56
N SER A 353 -17.59 13.28 13.37
CA SER A 353 -18.94 12.88 12.94
C SER A 353 -18.97 11.44 12.43
N SER A 354 -20.12 10.79 12.58
CA SER A 354 -20.39 9.52 11.91
C SER A 354 -20.62 9.76 10.41
N SER A 355 -20.05 8.92 9.54
CA SER A 355 -20.03 9.15 8.09
C SER A 355 -21.30 8.72 7.35
N ASN A 356 -22.21 8.00 7.99
CA ASN A 356 -23.42 7.47 7.33
C ASN A 356 -24.67 8.27 7.75
N GLU A 357 -25.56 8.54 6.81
CA GLU A 357 -26.84 9.22 7.06
C GLU A 357 -27.69 8.49 8.11
N LEU A 358 -27.72 7.17 8.06
CA LEU A 358 -28.37 6.31 9.07
C LEU A 358 -27.81 6.53 10.48
N THR A 359 -26.50 6.71 10.63
CA THR A 359 -25.91 7.01 11.94
C THR A 359 -26.16 8.46 12.38
N LYS A 360 -26.36 9.39 11.44
CA LYS A 360 -26.71 10.78 11.74
C LYS A 360 -28.14 10.88 12.29
N GLU A 361 -29.11 10.23 11.65
CA GLU A 361 -30.50 10.16 12.14
C GLU A 361 -30.57 9.54 13.54
N MET A 362 -29.82 8.45 13.78
CA MET A 362 -29.73 7.85 15.11
C MET A 362 -29.07 8.78 16.15
N GLN A 363 -28.07 9.58 15.75
CA GLN A 363 -27.45 10.58 16.63
C GLN A 363 -28.42 11.72 16.97
N ASP A 364 -29.19 12.22 16.02
CA ASP A 364 -30.18 13.29 16.22
C ASP A 364 -31.32 12.82 17.16
N ARG A 365 -31.73 11.56 17.03
CA ARG A 365 -32.71 10.95 17.95
C ARG A 365 -32.15 10.82 19.36
N ILE A 366 -30.89 10.41 19.52
CA ILE A 366 -30.22 10.36 20.83
C ILE A 366 -30.13 11.77 21.44
N GLN A 367 -29.78 12.79 20.66
CA GLN A 367 -29.77 14.18 21.11
C GLN A 367 -31.13 14.62 21.64
N THR A 368 -32.19 14.36 20.88
CA THR A 368 -33.57 14.71 21.25
C THR A 368 -33.98 14.09 22.59
N VAL A 369 -33.62 12.83 22.83
CA VAL A 369 -33.89 12.15 24.11
C VAL A 369 -33.13 12.80 25.27
N LEU A 370 -31.86 13.15 25.05
CA LEU A 370 -31.04 13.82 26.06
C LEU A 370 -31.58 15.22 26.40
N ASP A 371 -32.03 15.97 25.40
CA ASP A 371 -32.60 17.32 25.58
C ASP A 371 -33.95 17.30 26.31
N LEU A 372 -34.78 16.30 26.02
CA LEU A 372 -36.08 16.12 26.66
C LEU A 372 -35.96 15.50 28.07
N GLN A 373 -34.78 15.00 28.45
CA GLN A 373 -34.50 14.33 29.73
C GLN A 373 -35.49 13.20 30.07
N ASP A 374 -36.12 12.61 29.06
CA ASP A 374 -37.18 11.62 29.24
C ASP A 374 -36.67 10.21 28.88
N PRO A 375 -36.44 9.35 29.88
CA PRO A 375 -35.96 7.99 29.67
C PRO A 375 -37.02 7.05 29.08
N GLU A 376 -38.30 7.44 29.04
CA GLU A 376 -39.40 6.63 28.51
C GLU A 376 -39.67 6.86 27.02
N ILE A 377 -38.99 7.83 26.38
CA ILE A 377 -39.00 7.94 24.92
C ILE A 377 -38.39 6.67 24.35
N ILE A 378 -39.25 5.78 23.85
CA ILE A 378 -38.87 4.47 23.34
C ILE A 378 -37.88 4.62 22.18
N LEU A 379 -36.61 4.42 22.47
CA LEU A 379 -35.53 4.30 21.51
C LEU A 379 -35.58 2.89 20.90
N ASP A 380 -36.42 2.69 19.88
CA ASP A 380 -36.22 1.54 18.99
C ASP A 380 -34.99 1.81 18.09
N LEU A 381 -33.83 1.38 18.59
CA LEU A 381 -32.54 1.42 17.90
C LEU A 381 -32.32 0.19 16.98
N ARG A 382 -33.33 -0.66 16.80
CA ARG A 382 -33.24 -1.87 15.97
C ARG A 382 -33.86 -1.61 14.60
N VAL A 383 -33.04 -1.15 13.65
CA VAL A 383 -33.30 -1.47 12.24
C VAL A 383 -32.30 -2.55 11.84
N ASN A 384 -32.86 -3.70 11.48
CA ASN A 384 -32.20 -4.96 11.20
C ASN A 384 -31.08 -4.82 10.15
N TYR A 385 -29.93 -5.41 10.44
CA TYR A 385 -28.95 -5.79 9.43
C TYR A 385 -29.60 -6.80 8.46
N LYS A 386 -29.72 -6.42 7.20
CA LYS A 386 -29.71 -7.36 6.07
C LYS A 386 -28.69 -6.88 5.05
#